data_AF-A0A7G9SL13-F1
#
_entry.id   AF-A0A7G9SL13-F1
#
_cell.length_a   1.000
_cell.length_b   1.000
_cell.length_c   1.000
_cell.angle_alpha   90.00
_cell.angle_beta   90.00
_cell.angle_gamma   90.00
#
_symmetry.space_group_name_H-M   'P 1'
#
loop_
_entity.id
_entity.type
_entity.pdbx_description
1 polymer ?
#
loop_
_entity_poly.entity_id
_entity_poly.type
_entity_poly.pdbx_seq_one_letter_code
_entity_poly.pdbx_strand_id
1 'polypeptide(L)'
;MGVGKSTVGRRLARRLALPFVDSDSEIEDAVGLPAGEVFERYGEQDYRDGERRLVARLVDGQVRVIATGGGVFVDPRTRALLNERTITVWLDAPIDVLAERTGRRDTRPLLKTPDPKETLQRLAEIERQAYAEAHVHVRSGDGAHKDVVDAIVREIDAHLARRSAA
;
A
#
# COMPACT_ATOMS: atom_id res chain seq x y z
N MET A 1 -1.08 7.29 -2.75
CA MET A 1 0.32 7.12 -3.26
C MET A 1 1.31 7.94 -2.41
N GLY A 2 2.64 7.78 -2.54
CA GLY A 2 3.63 8.69 -1.91
C GLY A 2 3.91 8.54 -0.41
N VAL A 3 3.13 7.71 0.30
CA VAL A 3 3.23 7.53 1.76
C VAL A 3 4.49 6.76 2.24
N GLY A 4 5.30 6.24 1.31
CA GLY A 4 6.54 5.56 1.66
C GLY A 4 6.40 4.07 2.00
N LYS A 5 5.35 3.40 1.51
CA LYS A 5 5.06 1.97 1.76
C LYS A 5 6.27 1.05 1.59
N SER A 6 7.00 1.15 0.48
CA SER A 6 8.19 0.32 0.24
C SER A 6 9.34 0.64 1.21
N THR A 7 9.48 1.91 1.61
CA THR A 7 10.54 2.34 2.53
C THR A 7 10.22 1.92 3.97
N VAL A 8 9.00 2.17 4.43
CA VAL A 8 8.52 1.78 5.76
C VAL A 8 8.42 0.25 5.86
N GLY A 9 7.87 -0.41 4.83
CA GLY A 9 7.73 -1.86 4.76
C GLY A 9 9.07 -2.61 4.83
N ARG A 10 10.10 -2.15 4.10
CA ARG A 10 11.45 -2.74 4.23
C ARG A 10 12.03 -2.61 5.63
N ARG A 11 11.81 -1.48 6.30
CA ARG A 11 12.27 -1.29 7.69
C ARG A 11 11.49 -2.15 8.67
N LEU A 12 10.17 -2.25 8.50
CA LEU A 12 9.31 -3.12 9.29
C LEU A 12 9.71 -4.59 9.15
N ALA A 13 9.93 -5.05 7.91
CA ALA A 13 10.37 -6.40 7.62
C ALA A 13 11.69 -6.74 8.34
N ARG A 14 12.68 -5.84 8.27
CA ARG A 14 13.94 -5.98 9.02
C ARG A 14 13.72 -6.02 10.52
N ARG A 15 12.86 -5.15 11.05
CA ARG A 15 12.55 -5.06 12.48
C ARG A 15 11.86 -6.33 13.03
N LEU A 16 11.08 -6.99 12.19
CA LEU A 16 10.36 -8.23 12.50
C LEU A 16 11.11 -9.50 12.08
N ALA A 17 12.30 -9.37 11.46
CA ALA A 17 13.03 -10.47 10.84
C ALA A 17 12.20 -11.29 9.83
N LEU A 18 11.37 -10.60 9.04
CA LEU A 18 10.52 -11.18 8.01
C LEU A 18 11.02 -10.82 6.59
N PRO A 19 10.69 -11.65 5.58
CA PRO A 19 10.84 -11.25 4.18
C PRO A 19 10.02 -10.00 3.84
N PHE A 20 10.46 -9.26 2.83
CA PHE A 20 9.76 -8.11 2.27
C PHE A 20 9.46 -8.34 0.79
N VAL A 21 8.25 -7.99 0.37
CA VAL A 21 7.85 -7.98 -1.05
C VAL A 21 7.13 -6.66 -1.36
N ASP A 22 7.38 -6.11 -2.56
CA ASP A 22 6.64 -4.99 -3.12
C ASP A 22 5.84 -5.49 -4.32
N SER A 23 4.50 -5.37 -4.27
CA SER A 23 3.65 -5.92 -5.33
C SER A 23 3.86 -5.23 -6.67
N ASP A 24 4.21 -3.94 -6.68
CA ASP A 24 4.46 -3.22 -7.94
C ASP A 24 5.71 -3.84 -8.60
N SER A 25 6.77 -4.12 -7.83
CA SER A 25 7.97 -4.79 -8.33
C SER A 25 7.71 -6.22 -8.81
N GLU A 26 6.87 -6.98 -8.12
CA GLU A 26 6.51 -8.34 -8.56
C GLU A 26 5.72 -8.34 -9.89
N ILE A 27 4.89 -7.31 -10.14
CA ILE A 27 4.22 -7.13 -11.45
C ILE A 27 5.26 -6.82 -12.52
N GLU A 28 6.19 -5.91 -12.23
CA GLU A 28 7.26 -5.52 -13.16
C GLU A 28 8.14 -6.70 -13.53
N ASP A 29 8.54 -7.52 -12.55
CA ASP A 29 9.35 -8.72 -12.76
C ASP A 29 8.60 -9.79 -13.56
N ALA A 30 7.29 -9.92 -13.35
CA ALA A 30 6.47 -10.92 -14.07
C ALA A 30 6.19 -10.54 -15.53
N VAL A 31 6.04 -9.24 -15.84
CA VAL A 31 5.66 -8.76 -17.18
C VAL A 31 6.88 -8.24 -17.96
N GLY A 32 7.97 -7.89 -17.29
CA GLY A 32 9.15 -7.27 -17.89
C GLY A 32 8.93 -5.82 -18.32
N LEU A 33 7.89 -5.17 -17.79
CA LEU A 33 7.51 -3.79 -18.10
C LEU A 33 7.19 -3.04 -16.79
N PRO A 34 7.47 -1.72 -16.71
CA PRO A 34 7.04 -0.90 -15.58
C PRO A 34 5.54 -1.02 -15.32
N ALA A 35 5.11 -1.04 -14.06
CA ALA A 35 3.69 -1.26 -13.73
C ALA A 35 2.74 -0.23 -14.38
N GLY A 36 3.21 1.01 -14.56
CA GLY A 36 2.48 2.05 -15.29
C GLY A 36 2.29 1.73 -16.78
N GLU A 37 3.31 1.15 -17.43
CA GLU A 37 3.21 0.72 -18.83
C GLU A 37 2.32 -0.51 -18.99
N VAL A 38 2.32 -1.42 -18.02
CA VAL A 38 1.38 -2.55 -17.98
C VAL A 38 -0.06 -2.01 -17.93
N PHE A 39 -0.32 -1.03 -17.07
CA PHE A 39 -1.63 -0.40 -16.97
C PHE A 39 -2.06 0.29 -18.28
N GLU A 40 -1.16 1.06 -18.91
CA GLU A 40 -1.45 1.74 -20.18
C GLU A 40 -1.67 0.75 -21.35
N ARG A 41 -0.92 -0.35 -21.38
CA ARG A 41 -0.95 -1.32 -22.47
C ARG A 41 -2.13 -2.29 -22.41
N TYR A 42 -2.45 -2.79 -21.22
CA TYR A 42 -3.47 -3.83 -21.03
C TYR A 42 -4.79 -3.28 -20.49
N GLY A 43 -4.81 -2.01 -20.08
CA GLY A 43 -5.99 -1.36 -19.52
C GLY A 43 -6.24 -1.73 -18.06
N GLU A 44 -7.16 -0.98 -17.44
CA GLU A 44 -7.40 -1.09 -16.00
C GLU A 44 -7.92 -2.47 -15.59
N GLN A 45 -8.87 -3.04 -16.34
CA GLN A 45 -9.47 -4.32 -15.95
C GLN A 45 -8.42 -5.44 -15.86
N ASP A 46 -7.61 -5.64 -16.90
CA ASP A 46 -6.59 -6.69 -16.91
C ASP A 46 -5.49 -6.45 -15.87
N TYR A 47 -5.12 -5.18 -15.64
CA TYR A 47 -4.18 -4.81 -14.59
C TYR A 47 -4.73 -5.19 -13.20
N ARG A 48 -5.99 -4.86 -12.91
CA ARG A 48 -6.65 -5.22 -11.65
C ARG A 48 -6.76 -6.73 -11.49
N ASP A 49 -7.11 -7.45 -12.54
CA ASP A 49 -7.18 -8.92 -12.55
C ASP A 49 -5.80 -9.54 -12.27
N GLY A 50 -4.73 -8.95 -12.81
CA GLY A 50 -3.34 -9.25 -12.49
C GLY A 50 -3.02 -9.03 -11.00
N GLU A 51 -3.32 -7.83 -10.47
CA GLU A 51 -3.12 -7.48 -9.06
C GLU A 51 -3.82 -8.48 -8.14
N ARG A 52 -5.07 -8.85 -8.42
CA ARG A 52 -5.83 -9.82 -7.59
C ARG A 52 -5.15 -11.19 -7.53
N ARG A 53 -4.69 -11.70 -8.68
CA ARG A 53 -3.99 -12.99 -8.77
C ARG A 53 -2.65 -12.95 -8.05
N LEU A 54 -1.91 -11.85 -8.17
CA LEU A 54 -0.65 -11.66 -7.47
C LEU A 54 -0.87 -11.63 -5.96
N VAL A 55 -1.83 -10.84 -5.47
CA VAL A 55 -2.14 -10.75 -4.03
C VAL A 55 -2.48 -12.11 -3.46
N ALA A 56 -3.33 -12.89 -4.13
CA ALA A 56 -3.66 -14.25 -3.68
C ALA A 56 -2.42 -15.13 -3.51
N ARG A 57 -1.44 -15.03 -4.41
CA ARG A 57 -0.17 -15.75 -4.30
C ARG A 57 0.73 -15.22 -3.18
N LEU A 58 0.72 -13.91 -2.94
CA LEU A 58 1.59 -13.27 -1.95
C LEU A 58 1.12 -13.49 -0.51
N VAL A 59 -0.20 -13.59 -0.29
CA VAL A 59 -0.78 -13.84 1.04
C VAL A 59 -0.71 -15.31 1.45
N ASP A 60 -0.45 -16.22 0.51
CA ASP A 60 -0.25 -17.63 0.77
C ASP A 60 1.24 -17.97 1.02
N GLY A 61 1.47 -18.98 1.86
CA GLY A 61 2.80 -19.49 2.19
C GLY A 61 3.45 -18.78 3.38
N GLN A 62 4.73 -18.41 3.24
CA GLN A 62 5.52 -17.86 4.34
C GLN A 62 5.07 -16.45 4.76
N VAL A 63 4.98 -16.23 6.08
CA VAL A 63 4.75 -14.91 6.71
C VAL A 63 5.79 -13.89 6.22
N ARG A 64 5.31 -12.75 5.73
CA ARG A 64 6.14 -11.68 5.14
C ARG A 64 5.46 -10.33 5.28
N VAL A 65 6.22 -9.26 5.06
CA VAL A 65 5.68 -7.90 4.91
C VAL A 65 5.47 -7.62 3.42
N ILE A 66 4.26 -7.20 3.06
CA ILE A 66 3.88 -6.90 1.67
C ILE A 66 3.56 -5.40 1.57
N ALA A 67 4.31 -4.68 0.75
CA ALA A 67 3.90 -3.35 0.29
C ALA A 67 3.03 -3.51 -0.96
N THR A 68 1.79 -3.03 -0.92
CA THR A 68 0.85 -3.16 -2.04
C THR A 68 0.81 -1.91 -2.92
N GLY A 69 0.40 -2.07 -4.18
CA GLY A 69 -0.02 -0.97 -5.05
C GLY A 69 -1.20 -0.20 -4.44
N GLY A 70 -1.35 1.08 -4.77
CA GLY A 70 -2.40 1.94 -4.18
C GLY A 70 -3.82 1.41 -4.39
N GLY A 71 -4.11 0.89 -5.58
CA GLY A 71 -5.45 0.39 -5.93
C GLY A 71 -5.76 -1.00 -5.39
N VAL A 72 -4.77 -1.76 -4.91
CA VAL A 72 -4.96 -3.14 -4.44
C VAL A 72 -5.98 -3.23 -3.31
N PHE A 73 -5.94 -2.34 -2.32
CA PHE A 73 -6.88 -2.38 -1.19
C PHE A 73 -8.22 -1.71 -1.51
N VAL A 74 -8.31 -0.99 -2.64
CA VAL A 74 -9.53 -0.30 -3.05
C VAL A 74 -10.54 -1.29 -3.64
N ASP A 75 -10.07 -2.30 -4.40
CA ASP A 75 -10.93 -3.39 -4.88
C ASP A 75 -11.46 -4.21 -3.68
N PRO A 76 -12.79 -4.32 -3.50
CA PRO A 76 -13.39 -5.02 -2.36
C PRO A 76 -12.97 -6.49 -2.24
N ARG A 77 -12.68 -7.17 -3.35
CA ARG A 77 -12.32 -8.60 -3.36
C ARG A 77 -10.93 -8.82 -2.78
N THR A 78 -9.96 -8.02 -3.18
CA THR A 78 -8.60 -8.05 -2.61
C THR A 78 -8.59 -7.53 -1.19
N ARG A 79 -9.40 -6.52 -0.87
CA ARG A 79 -9.56 -6.04 0.50
C ARG A 79 -10.06 -7.12 1.45
N ALA A 80 -11.13 -7.83 1.07
CA ALA A 80 -11.65 -8.94 1.86
C ALA A 80 -10.59 -10.03 2.07
N LEU A 81 -9.90 -10.46 1.01
CA LEU A 81 -8.84 -11.46 1.08
C LEU A 81 -7.68 -11.02 1.99
N LEU A 82 -7.23 -9.76 1.87
CA LEU A 82 -6.17 -9.21 2.70
C LEU A 82 -6.59 -9.13 4.17
N ASN A 83 -7.82 -8.68 4.46
CA ASN A 83 -8.34 -8.64 5.82
C ASN A 83 -8.58 -10.04 6.42
N GLU A 84 -8.87 -11.04 5.59
CA GLU A 84 -9.01 -12.41 6.07
C GLU A 84 -7.65 -13.07 6.39
N ARG A 85 -6.66 -12.87 5.52
CA ARG A 85 -5.41 -13.66 5.52
C ARG A 85 -4.21 -12.93 6.12
N THR A 86 -4.30 -11.63 6.36
CA THR A 86 -3.17 -10.80 6.81
C THR A 86 -3.57 -9.80 7.89
N ILE A 87 -2.59 -9.08 8.45
CA ILE A 87 -2.84 -7.86 9.22
C ILE A 87 -2.57 -6.68 8.29
N THR A 88 -3.59 -5.84 8.10
CA THR A 88 -3.60 -4.79 7.10
C THR A 88 -3.30 -3.46 7.76
N VAL A 89 -2.30 -2.75 7.23
CA VAL A 89 -1.79 -1.51 7.81
C VAL A 89 -2.02 -0.37 6.81
N TRP A 90 -2.90 0.56 7.18
CA TRP A 90 -3.08 1.82 6.47
C TRP A 90 -2.07 2.84 7.00
N LEU A 91 -1.13 3.23 6.14
CA LEU A 91 -0.30 4.41 6.36
C LEU A 91 -1.02 5.64 5.81
N ASP A 92 -1.36 6.56 6.68
CA ASP A 92 -2.09 7.79 6.36
C ASP A 92 -1.15 8.98 6.47
N ALA A 93 -1.07 9.81 5.42
CA ALA A 93 -0.22 11.00 5.42
C ALA A 93 -0.99 12.23 4.97
N PRO A 94 -0.65 13.42 5.51
CA PRO A 94 -1.26 14.66 5.05
C PRO A 94 -1.09 14.83 3.54
N ILE A 95 -2.13 15.34 2.88
CA ILE A 95 -2.13 15.58 1.43
C ILE A 95 -0.94 16.43 1.00
N ASP A 96 -0.58 17.46 1.77
CA ASP A 96 0.55 18.34 1.44
C ASP A 96 1.88 17.57 1.40
N VAL A 97 2.10 16.66 2.36
CA VAL A 97 3.27 15.76 2.39
C VAL A 97 3.25 14.80 1.20
N LEU A 98 2.08 14.26 0.88
CA LEU A 98 1.94 13.37 -0.28
C LEU A 98 2.22 14.11 -1.58
N ALA A 99 1.69 15.32 -1.76
CA ALA A 99 1.89 16.16 -2.94
C ALA A 99 3.36 16.55 -3.12
N GLU A 100 4.05 16.92 -2.04
CA GLU A 100 5.50 17.20 -2.07
C GLU A 100 6.30 15.97 -2.52
N ARG A 101 5.98 14.78 -1.98
CA ARG A 101 6.69 13.53 -2.29
C ARG A 101 6.40 13.03 -3.70
N THR A 102 5.18 13.19 -4.19
CA THR A 102 4.80 12.76 -5.55
C THR A 102 5.26 13.74 -6.60
N GLY A 103 5.26 15.05 -6.33
CA GLY A 103 5.73 16.09 -7.27
C GLY A 103 7.23 16.00 -7.61
N ARG A 104 8.03 15.32 -6.78
CA ARG A 104 9.47 15.09 -7.03
C ARG A 104 9.76 13.97 -8.03
N ARG A 105 8.76 13.24 -8.55
CA ARG A 105 8.96 12.09 -9.46
C ARG A 105 7.97 12.12 -10.63
N ASP A 106 8.50 12.05 -11.86
CA ASP A 106 7.73 12.10 -13.12
C ASP A 106 7.08 10.76 -13.53
N THR A 107 7.15 9.74 -12.66
CA THR A 107 6.72 8.36 -12.96
C THR A 107 5.26 8.08 -12.60
N ARG A 108 4.40 9.10 -12.50
CA ARG A 108 3.03 8.95 -11.97
C ARG A 108 1.98 9.45 -12.97
N PRO A 109 1.50 8.59 -13.88
CA PRO A 109 0.53 8.96 -14.93
C PRO A 109 -0.73 9.64 -14.37
N LEU A 110 -1.25 9.16 -13.24
CA LEU A 110 -2.47 9.68 -12.61
C LEU A 110 -2.35 11.12 -12.05
N LEU A 111 -1.14 11.66 -11.89
CA LEU A 111 -0.90 13.01 -11.37
C LEU A 111 -0.41 13.98 -12.46
N LYS A 112 -0.40 13.56 -13.74
CA LYS A 112 -0.11 14.43 -14.89
C LYS A 112 -1.35 15.23 -15.27
N THR A 113 -1.87 16.02 -14.32
CA THR A 113 -3.07 16.86 -14.48
C THR A 113 -2.73 18.33 -14.22
N PRO A 114 -3.59 19.28 -14.64
CA PRO A 114 -3.36 20.72 -14.41
C PRO A 114 -3.26 21.10 -12.92
N ASP A 115 -3.96 20.39 -12.05
CA ASP A 115 -3.86 20.50 -10.59
C ASP A 115 -3.62 19.12 -9.94
N PRO A 116 -2.35 18.71 -9.78
CA PRO A 116 -2.00 17.44 -9.15
C PRO A 116 -2.44 17.35 -7.69
N LYS A 117 -2.52 18.48 -6.97
CA LYS A 117 -2.92 18.51 -5.56
C LYS A 117 -4.40 18.22 -5.42
N GLU A 118 -5.24 18.88 -6.23
CA GLU A 118 -6.67 18.61 -6.27
C GLU A 118 -6.95 17.16 -6.71
N THR A 119 -6.22 16.66 -7.71
CA THR A 119 -6.33 15.27 -8.16
C THR A 119 -5.99 14.29 -7.04
N LEU A 120 -4.91 14.56 -6.31
CA LEU A 120 -4.50 13.75 -5.15
C LEU A 120 -5.54 13.80 -4.02
N GLN A 121 -6.16 14.96 -3.75
CA GLN A 121 -7.23 15.09 -2.76
C GLN A 121 -8.44 14.23 -3.13
N ARG A 122 -8.90 14.32 -4.38
CA ARG A 122 -10.03 13.51 -4.87
C ARG A 122 -9.75 12.02 -4.77
N LEU A 123 -8.56 11.59 -5.21
CA LEU A 123 -8.15 10.19 -5.10
C LEU A 123 -8.09 9.74 -3.64
N ALA A 124 -7.48 10.54 -2.77
CA ALA A 124 -7.38 10.20 -1.35
C ALA A 124 -8.76 10.11 -0.67
N GLU A 125 -9.73 10.93 -1.05
CA GLU A 125 -11.10 10.87 -0.50
C GLU A 125 -11.81 9.57 -0.90
N ILE A 126 -11.70 9.19 -2.17
CA ILE A 126 -12.27 7.94 -2.69
C ILE A 126 -11.59 6.73 -2.03
N GLU A 127 -10.25 6.75 -1.94
CA GLU A 127 -9.47 5.67 -1.35
C GLU A 127 -9.67 5.55 0.17
N ARG A 128 -9.98 6.65 0.86
CA ARG A 128 -10.11 6.71 2.33
C ARG A 128 -11.19 5.78 2.86
N GLN A 129 -12.34 5.69 2.18
CA GLN A 129 -13.42 4.78 2.61
C GLN A 129 -12.95 3.33 2.62
N ALA A 130 -12.22 2.91 1.57
CA ALA A 130 -11.65 1.58 1.50
C ALA A 130 -10.53 1.36 2.52
N TYR A 131 -9.59 2.30 2.65
CA TYR A 131 -8.47 2.17 3.58
C TYR A 131 -8.89 2.19 5.06
N ALA A 132 -10.01 2.83 5.39
CA ALA A 132 -10.56 2.82 6.75
C ALA A 132 -10.97 1.41 7.23
N GLU A 133 -11.15 0.45 6.34
CA GLU A 133 -11.43 -0.96 6.68
C GLU A 133 -10.15 -1.76 6.99
N ALA A 134 -8.96 -1.14 7.00
CA ALA A 134 -7.74 -1.79 7.43
C ALA A 134 -7.74 -2.07 8.95
N HIS A 135 -7.08 -3.15 9.36
CA HIS A 135 -7.00 -3.56 10.76
C HIS A 135 -6.26 -2.55 11.65
N VAL A 136 -5.25 -1.89 11.08
CA VAL A 136 -4.34 -0.98 11.77
C VAL A 136 -4.23 0.30 10.96
N HIS A 137 -4.40 1.44 11.62
CA HIS A 137 -4.24 2.78 11.04
C HIS A 137 -3.09 3.50 11.72
N VAL A 138 -2.10 3.93 10.95
CA VAL A 138 -0.93 4.66 11.45
C VAL A 138 -0.77 5.95 10.65
N ARG A 139 -0.75 7.07 11.38
CA ARG A 139 -0.36 8.36 10.78
C ARG A 139 1.13 8.37 10.50
N SER A 140 1.47 8.80 9.30
CA SER A 140 2.82 9.00 8.79
C SER A 140 2.92 10.44 8.31
N GLY A 141 3.92 11.17 8.78
CA GLY A 141 4.15 12.57 8.39
C GLY A 141 5.59 12.76 7.95
N ASP A 142 6.14 13.92 8.30
CA ASP A 142 7.55 14.27 8.04
C ASP A 142 8.50 13.79 9.14
N GLY A 143 7.96 13.09 10.15
CA GLY A 143 8.74 12.45 11.22
C GLY A 143 9.64 11.33 10.70
N ALA A 144 10.53 10.84 11.57
CA ALA A 144 11.45 9.79 11.20
C ALA A 144 10.69 8.51 10.87
N HIS A 145 11.09 7.84 9.78
CA HIS A 145 10.51 6.54 9.42
C HIS A 145 10.64 5.47 10.53
N LYS A 146 11.59 5.64 11.46
CA LYS A 146 11.71 4.77 12.64
C LYS A 146 10.46 4.88 13.52
N ASP A 147 10.01 6.10 13.80
CA ASP A 147 8.84 6.34 14.65
C ASP A 147 7.57 5.75 14.04
N VAL A 148 7.44 5.82 12.70
CA VAL A 148 6.36 5.17 11.97
C VAL A 148 6.41 3.65 12.13
N VAL A 149 7.60 3.04 12.01
CA VAL A 149 7.75 1.58 12.20
C VAL A 149 7.43 1.17 13.63
N ASP A 150 7.91 1.91 14.63
CA ASP A 150 7.64 1.64 16.04
C ASP A 150 6.14 1.78 16.35
N ALA A 151 5.45 2.76 15.74
CA ALA A 151 4.01 2.88 15.83
C ALA A 151 3.29 1.69 15.20
N ILE A 152 3.70 1.22 14.01
CA ILE A 152 3.11 0.05 13.36
C ILE A 152 3.20 -1.19 14.25
N VAL A 153 4.38 -1.47 14.82
CA VAL A 153 4.58 -2.63 15.69
C VAL A 153 3.64 -2.57 16.90
N ARG A 154 3.58 -1.42 17.57
CA ARG A 154 2.68 -1.23 18.72
C ARG A 154 1.21 -1.46 18.37
N GLU A 155 0.75 -0.93 17.24
CA GLU A 155 -0.65 -1.08 16.84
C GLU A 155 -0.98 -2.51 16.37
N ILE A 156 -0.03 -3.22 15.77
CA ILE A 156 -0.15 -4.65 15.46
C ILE A 156 -0.31 -5.46 16.76
N ASP A 157 0.54 -5.22 17.75
CA ASP A 157 0.46 -5.91 19.04
C ASP A 157 -0.89 -5.65 19.72
N ALA A 158 -1.36 -4.39 19.71
CA ALA A 158 -2.66 -4.02 20.26
C ALA A 158 -3.83 -4.68 19.50
N HIS A 159 -3.74 -4.78 18.16
CA HIS A 159 -4.73 -5.47 17.33
C HIS A 159 -4.79 -6.97 17.65
N LEU A 160 -3.64 -7.62 17.76
CA LEU A 160 -3.53 -9.04 18.11
C LEU A 160 -4.09 -9.31 19.51
N ALA A 161 -3.76 -8.48 20.49
CA ALA A 161 -4.30 -8.60 21.85
C ALA A 161 -5.84 -8.51 21.89
N ARG A 162 -6.44 -7.61 21.09
CA ARG A 162 -7.90 -7.51 20.96
C ARG A 162 -8.51 -8.76 20.31
N ARG A 163 -7.88 -9.33 19.28
CA ARG A 163 -8.37 -10.55 18.61
C ARG A 163 -8.29 -11.78 19.50
N SER A 164 -7.30 -11.89 20.39
CA SER A 164 -7.20 -13.01 21.32
C SER A 164 -8.19 -12.94 22.48
N ALA A 165 -8.80 -11.77 22.72
CA ALA A 165 -9.77 -11.55 23.78
C ALA A 165 -11.24 -11.68 23.33
N ALA A 166 -11.47 -11.84 22.02
CA ALA A 166 -12.79 -11.99 21.39
C ALA A 166 -13.07 -13.46 21.05
#